data_AF-A0A537UYS8-F1
#
_entry.id   AF-A0A537UYS8-F1
#
_cell.length_a   1.000
_cell.length_b   1.000
_cell.length_c   1.000
_cell.angle_alpha   90.00
_cell.angle_beta   90.00
_cell.angle_gamma   90.00
#
_symmetry.space_group_name_H-M   'P 1'
#
loop_
_entity.id
_entity.type
_entity.pdbx_description
1 polymer ?
#
loop_
_entity_poly.entity_id
_entity_poly.type
_entity_poly.pdbx_seq_one_letter_code
_entity_poly.pdbx_strand_id
1 'polypeptide(L)' 'MPRQYRLMSADGHLEVPPERWSHRVPEKYRDRAPRTVHLPDGGDAQMIEGQPLLEANFLDLRAGRAEGTWQ' A
#
# COMPACT_ATOMS: atom_id res chain seq x y z
N MET A 1 -10.40 1.83 43.36
CA MET A 1 -10.44 1.45 41.93
C MET A 1 -9.42 2.29 41.18
N PRO A 2 -8.46 1.70 40.44
CA PRO A 2 -7.57 2.47 39.58
C PRO A 2 -8.36 3.18 38.49
N ARG A 3 -7.92 4.37 38.07
CA ARG A 3 -8.54 5.12 36.96
C ARG A 3 -8.27 4.40 35.65
N GLN A 4 -9.31 4.21 34.84
CA GLN A 4 -9.18 3.77 33.45
C GLN A 4 -9.01 5.00 32.55
N TYR A 5 -8.04 4.94 31.66
CA TYR A 5 -7.80 5.96 30.64
C TYR A 5 -7.95 5.34 29.25
N ARG A 6 -8.45 6.13 28.31
CA ARG A 6 -8.42 5.76 26.90
C ARG A 6 -7.07 6.18 26.33
N LEU A 7 -6.37 5.23 25.74
CA LEU A 7 -5.15 5.51 24.99
C LEU A 7 -5.54 6.12 23.64
N MET A 8 -4.75 7.07 23.17
CA MET A 8 -4.83 7.62 21.82
C MET A 8 -3.58 7.18 21.08
N SER A 9 -3.75 6.60 19.89
CA SER A 9 -2.61 6.32 19.02
C SER A 9 -2.08 7.63 18.44
N ALA A 10 -0.78 7.85 18.56
CA ALA A 10 -0.11 9.02 17.98
C ALA A 10 0.40 8.78 16.55
N ASP A 11 0.44 7.51 16.11
CA ASP A 11 1.13 7.11 14.88
C ASP A 11 0.41 5.94 14.18
N GLY A 12 -0.85 6.17 13.83
CA GLY A 12 -1.63 5.21 13.04
C GLY A 12 -1.38 5.43 11.55
N HIS A 13 -1.03 4.36 10.83
CA HIS A 13 -0.87 4.38 9.38
C HIS A 13 -2.03 3.69 8.67
N LEU A 14 -2.36 4.20 7.48
CA LEU A 14 -3.25 3.54 6.54
C LEU A 14 -2.46 3.18 5.29
N GLU A 15 -2.48 1.90 4.95
CA GLU A 15 -1.94 1.43 3.69
C GLU A 15 -2.99 1.53 2.59
N VAL A 16 -2.55 2.04 1.45
CA VAL A 16 -3.42 2.36 0.32
C VAL A 16 -2.70 1.98 -0.97
N PRO A 17 -3.37 1.29 -1.91
CA PRO A 17 -2.79 1.02 -3.22
C PRO A 17 -2.39 2.31 -3.94
N PRO A 18 -1.21 2.36 -4.58
CA PRO A 18 -0.75 3.54 -5.33
C PRO A 18 -1.76 4.05 -6.36
N GLU A 19 -2.47 3.12 -7.00
CA GLU A 19 -3.42 3.36 -8.09
C GLU A 19 -4.57 4.28 -7.66
N ARG A 20 -4.86 4.37 -6.35
CA ARG A 20 -5.83 5.32 -5.80
C ARG A 20 -5.47 6.78 -6.13
N TRP A 21 -4.20 7.08 -6.39
CA TRP A 21 -3.70 8.43 -6.60
C TRP A 21 -3.04 8.64 -7.97
N SER A 22 -2.66 7.58 -8.69
CA SER A 22 -1.94 7.69 -9.98
C SER A 22 -2.66 8.54 -11.03
N HIS A 23 -4.00 8.52 -11.06
CA HIS A 23 -4.79 9.38 -11.97
C HIS A 23 -4.71 10.88 -11.65
N ARG A 24 -4.29 11.25 -10.43
CA ARG A 24 -4.07 12.64 -9.99
C ARG A 24 -2.67 13.14 -10.30
N VAL A 25 -1.76 12.26 -10.72
CA VAL A 25 -0.41 12.63 -11.17
C VAL A 25 -0.50 13.21 -12.59
N PRO A 26 0.13 14.37 -12.88
CA PRO A 26 0.20 14.90 -14.23
C PRO A 26 0.73 13.85 -15.21
N GLU A 27 0.11 13.77 -16.39
CA GLU A 27 0.33 12.68 -17.35
C GLU A 27 1.81 12.43 -17.65
N LYS A 28 2.58 13.50 -17.90
CA LYS A 28 4.04 13.44 -18.16
C LYS A 28 4.89 12.81 -17.05
N TYR A 29 4.33 12.60 -15.85
CA TYR A 29 5.03 12.00 -14.71
C TYR A 29 4.38 10.70 -14.22
N ARG A 30 3.26 10.28 -14.80
CA ARG A 30 2.47 9.15 -14.27
C ARG A 30 3.24 7.83 -14.31
N ASP A 31 4.11 7.64 -15.30
CA ASP A 31 4.96 6.44 -15.42
C ASP A 31 6.04 6.34 -14.33
N ARG A 32 6.32 7.45 -13.65
CA ARG A 32 7.26 7.54 -12.52
C ARG A 32 6.57 7.43 -11.16
N ALA A 33 5.24 7.46 -11.13
CA ALA A 33 4.48 7.30 -9.90
C ALA A 33 4.64 5.86 -9.36
N PRO A 34 4.54 5.67 -8.03
CA PRO A 34 4.48 4.34 -7.45
C PRO A 34 3.36 3.50 -8.08
N ARG A 35 3.61 2.20 -8.24
CA ARG A 35 2.64 1.24 -8.78
C ARG A 35 2.89 -0.16 -8.23
N THR A 36 1.83 -0.96 -8.16
CA THR A 36 1.95 -2.39 -7.91
C THR A 36 2.41 -3.13 -9.17
N VAL A 37 3.30 -4.11 -9.00
CA VAL A 37 3.74 -5.04 -10.04
C VAL A 37 3.60 -6.48 -9.54
N HIS A 38 3.23 -7.41 -10.43
CA HIS A 38 3.17 -8.83 -10.10
C HIS A 38 4.53 -9.49 -10.33
N LEU A 39 4.94 -10.33 -9.39
CA LEU A 39 6.20 -11.06 -9.40
C LEU A 39 6.03 -12.46 -10.02
N PRO A 40 7.10 -13.06 -10.58
CA PRO A 40 7.02 -14.37 -11.24
C PRO A 40 6.60 -15.54 -10.32
N ASP A 41 6.79 -15.40 -9.02
CA ASP A 41 6.44 -16.39 -8.00
C ASP A 41 4.97 -16.27 -7.51
N GLY A 42 4.21 -15.32 -8.08
CA GLY A 42 2.81 -15.06 -7.72
C GLY A 42 2.63 -14.01 -6.61
N GLY A 43 3.71 -13.38 -6.14
CA GLY A 43 3.65 -12.26 -5.20
C GLY A 43 3.38 -10.90 -5.87
N ASP A 44 3.19 -9.87 -5.05
CA ASP A 44 3.15 -8.47 -5.48
C ASP A 44 4.36 -7.70 -4.95
N ALA A 45 4.76 -6.65 -5.66
CA ALA A 45 5.69 -5.66 -5.14
C ALA A 45 5.23 -4.23 -5.46
N GLN A 46 5.65 -3.28 -4.63
CA GLN A 46 5.60 -1.86 -4.90
C GLN A 46 6.85 -1.47 -5.70
N MET A 47 6.63 -0.89 -6.88
CA MET A 47 7.70 -0.31 -7.67
C MET A 47 7.74 1.20 -7.46
N ILE A 48 8.83 1.69 -6.87
CA ILE A 48 9.07 3.11 -6.60
C ILE A 48 10.35 3.53 -7.31
N GLU A 49 10.31 4.66 -8.01
CA GLU A 49 11.46 5.16 -8.76
C GLU A 49 12.68 5.36 -7.83
N GLY A 50 13.82 4.75 -8.22
CA GLY A 50 15.07 4.84 -7.47
C GLY A 50 15.13 3.98 -6.21
N GLN A 51 14.16 3.10 -5.98
CA GLN A 51 14.17 2.12 -4.89
C GLN A 51 14.23 0.69 -5.43
N PRO A 52 14.77 -0.27 -4.66
CA PRO A 52 14.54 -1.69 -4.91
C PRO A 52 13.04 -2.02 -4.94
N LEU A 53 12.68 -3.14 -5.58
CA LEU A 53 11.32 -3.65 -5.45
C LEU A 53 11.03 -3.94 -3.98
N LEU A 54 9.94 -3.37 -3.49
CA LEU A 54 9.48 -3.60 -2.13
C LEU A 54 8.38 -4.65 -2.20
N GLU A 55 8.70 -5.89 -1.85
CA GLU A 55 7.70 -6.97 -1.79
C GLU A 55 6.55 -6.54 -0.88
N ALA A 56 5.35 -6.58 -1.43
CA ALA A 56 4.15 -6.23 -0.70
C ALA A 56 3.62 -7.48 -0.03
N ASN A 57 3.71 -7.52 1.31
CA ASN A 57 3.15 -8.64 2.04
C ASN A 57 1.63 -8.70 1.81
N PHE A 58 1.08 -9.92 1.82
CA PHE A 58 -0.35 -10.16 1.62
C PHE A 58 -1.25 -9.43 2.65
N LEU A 59 -0.72 -9.10 3.83
CA LEU A 59 -1.43 -8.31 4.84
C LEU A 59 -1.34 -6.80 4.60
N ASP A 60 -0.34 -6.33 3.87
CA ASP A 60 0.00 -4.91 3.72
C ASP A 60 -0.91 -4.27 2.65
N LEU A 61 -0.73 -4.68 1.38
CA LEU A 61 -1.55 -4.12 0.28
C LEU A 61 -3.00 -4.56 0.32
N ARG A 62 -3.23 -5.77 0.82
CA ARG A 62 -4.54 -6.41 0.73
C ARG A 62 -5.22 -6.34 2.08
N ALA A 63 -4.58 -6.56 3.23
CA ALA A 63 -5.23 -6.85 4.52
C ALA A 63 -5.85 -8.25 4.60
N GLY A 64 -5.30 -9.22 3.86
CA GLY A 64 -5.55 -10.65 4.09
C GLY A 64 -6.69 -11.33 3.30
N ARG A 65 -7.50 -10.60 2.55
CA ARG A 65 -8.42 -11.13 1.50
C ARG A 65 -7.75 -11.28 0.13
N ALA A 66 -8.38 -12.09 -0.71
CA ALA A 66 -7.90 -12.47 -2.03
C ALA A 66 -8.16 -11.40 -3.11
N GLU A 67 -7.44 -11.50 -4.22
CA GLU A 67 -7.65 -10.65 -5.40
C GLU A 67 -9.12 -10.66 -5.86
N GLY A 68 -9.66 -9.50 -6.26
CA GLY A 68 -11.05 -9.35 -6.69
C GLY A 68 -12.09 -9.18 -5.56
N THR A 69 -11.69 -9.27 -4.28
CA THR A 69 -12.62 -9.13 -3.12
C THR A 69 -12.52 -7.78 -2.38
N TRP A 70 -11.81 -6.82 -2.97
CA TRP A 70 -11.32 -5.60 -2.31
C TRP A 70 -11.84 -4.27 -2.83
N GLN A 71 -12.65 -4.28 -3.90
CA GLN A 71 -13.19 -3.05 -4.48
C GLN A 71 -14.41 -2.55 -3.71
#